data_AF-A0A7K2NV54-F1
#
_entry.id   AF-A0A7K2NV54-F1
#
_cell.length_a   1.000
_cell.length_b   1.000
_cell.length_c   1.000
_cell.angle_alpha   90.00
_cell.angle_beta   90.00
_cell.angle_gamma   90.00
#
_symmetry.space_group_name_H-M   'P 1'
#
loop_
_entity.id
_entity.type
_entity.pdbx_description
1 polymer ?
#
loop_
_entity_poly.entity_id
_entity_poly.type
_entity_poly.pdbx_seq_one_letter_code
_entity_poly.pdbx_strand_id
1 'polypeptide(L)' 'MTATSLSKGANVAVDSPAVRAELVWSPGPGVPEVDASALLLTSAGRVRDDGDFVFYNQPRQ' A
#
# COMPACT_ATOMS: atom_id res chain seq x y z
N MET A 1 18.76 -1.18 -9.75
CA MET A 1 17.29 -1.06 -9.79
C MET A 1 16.97 0.34 -10.26
N THR A 2 16.28 0.50 -11.38
CA THR A 2 15.83 1.82 -11.83
C THR A 2 14.55 2.17 -11.09
N ALA A 3 14.52 3.31 -10.40
CA ALA A 3 13.33 3.73 -9.67
C ALA A 3 12.28 4.26 -10.66
N THR A 4 11.06 3.75 -10.57
CA THR A 4 9.90 4.29 -11.30
C THR A 4 9.23 5.36 -10.44
N SER A 5 9.21 6.60 -10.93
CA SER A 5 8.45 7.68 -10.29
C SER A 5 6.99 7.64 -10.72
N LEU A 6 6.08 7.72 -9.75
CA LEU A 6 4.63 7.73 -9.99
C LEU A 6 4.04 9.08 -9.61
N SER A 7 3.11 9.58 -10.42
CA SER A 7 2.25 10.71 -10.04
C SER A 7 1.13 10.22 -9.12
N LYS A 8 0.47 11.16 -8.42
CA LYS A 8 -0.67 10.84 -7.55
C LYS A 8 -1.75 10.09 -8.35
N GLY A 9 -2.11 8.89 -7.89
CA GLY A 9 -3.13 8.03 -8.51
C GLY A 9 -2.61 7.15 -9.65
N ALA A 10 -1.33 7.22 -10.01
CA ALA A 10 -0.74 6.32 -10.99
C ALA A 10 -0.52 4.92 -10.41
N ASN A 11 -0.63 3.92 -11.29
CA ASN A 11 -0.36 2.51 -10.97
C ASN A 11 0.85 2.03 -11.78
N VAL A 12 1.56 1.03 -11.26
CA VAL A 12 2.66 0.35 -11.97
C VAL A 12 2.54 -1.15 -11.78
N ALA A 13 2.87 -1.91 -12.82
CA ALA A 13 2.99 -3.37 -12.70
C ALA A 13 4.19 -3.71 -11.81
N VAL A 14 4.02 -4.68 -10.90
CA VAL A 14 5.10 -5.20 -10.06
C VAL A 14 5.39 -6.63 -10.49
N ASP A 15 6.48 -6.81 -11.23
CA ASP A 15 6.92 -8.11 -11.73
C ASP A 15 7.76 -8.84 -10.66
N SER A 16 7.13 -9.16 -9.53
CA SER A 16 7.75 -9.91 -8.45
C SER A 16 6.71 -10.70 -7.66
N PRO A 17 6.97 -11.97 -7.30
CA PRO A 17 6.06 -12.76 -6.48
C PRO A 17 6.05 -12.32 -5.01
N ALA A 18 7.05 -11.57 -4.56
CA ALA A 18 7.14 -11.04 -3.20
C ALA A 18 7.64 -9.58 -3.22
N VAL A 19 7.06 -8.74 -2.38
CA VAL A 19 7.36 -7.31 -2.33
C VAL A 19 7.64 -6.87 -0.90
N ARG A 20 8.56 -5.92 -0.74
CA ARG A 20 8.73 -5.14 0.48
C ARG A 20 8.39 -3.69 0.14
N ALA A 21 7.31 -3.18 0.71
CA ALA A 21 6.95 -1.77 0.61
C ALA A 21 7.57 -0.99 1.77
N GLU A 22 8.22 0.12 1.47
CA GLU A 22 8.77 1.06 2.46
C GLU A 22 8.12 2.42 2.23
N LEU A 23 7.62 3.01 3.32
CA LEU A 23 7.07 4.36 3.32
C LEU A 23 7.94 5.23 4.22
N VAL A 24 8.48 6.30 3.66
CA VAL A 24 9.28 7.31 4.37
C VAL A 24 8.77 8.68 3.95
N TRP A 25 8.52 9.56 4.91
CA TRP A 25 8.14 10.94 4.66
C TRP A 25 8.79 11.88 5.68
N SER A 26 8.90 13.15 5.33
CA SER A 26 9.40 14.20 6.22
C SER A 26 8.20 14.94 6.85
N PRO A 27 8.03 14.91 8.19
CA PRO A 27 6.93 15.61 8.85
C PRO A 27 7.17 17.14 8.89
N GLY A 28 6.10 17.91 9.06
CA GLY A 28 6.18 19.37 9.22
C GLY A 28 4.82 20.07 9.23
N PRO A 29 4.76 21.38 9.49
CA PRO A 29 3.52 22.14 9.49
C PRO A 29 2.77 22.00 8.15
N GLY A 30 1.53 21.53 8.20
CA GLY A 30 0.69 21.34 7.01
C GLY A 30 0.97 20.07 6.19
N VAL A 31 1.93 19.24 6.60
CA VAL A 31 2.13 17.91 6.02
C VAL A 31 1.13 16.94 6.67
N PRO A 32 0.34 16.18 5.90
CA PRO A 32 -0.60 15.21 6.48
C PRO A 32 0.15 14.01 7.06
N GLU A 33 -0.47 13.38 8.06
CA GLU A 33 -0.10 12.02 8.47
C GLU A 33 -0.30 11.05 7.30
N VAL A 34 0.57 10.05 7.23
CA VAL A 34 0.52 9.04 6.17
C VAL A 34 0.29 7.68 6.79
N ASP A 35 -0.79 7.03 6.37
CA ASP A 35 -1.11 5.67 6.75
C ASP A 35 -0.78 4.71 5.60
N ALA A 36 -0.24 3.54 5.97
CA ALA A 36 -0.08 2.43 5.05
C ALA A 36 -1.20 1.41 5.26
N SER A 37 -1.75 0.89 4.17
CA SER A 37 -2.71 -0.20 4.22
C SER A 37 -2.55 -1.12 3.01
N ALA A 38 -2.99 -2.37 3.17
CA ALA A 38 -3.07 -3.34 2.09
C ALA A 38 -4.44 -4.01 2.09
N LEU A 39 -4.94 -4.31 0.88
CA LEU A 39 -6.18 -5.04 0.67
C LEU A 39 -5.86 -6.33 -0.08
N LEU A 40 -6.24 -7.47 0.51
CA LEU A 40 -6.11 -8.76 -0.15
C LEU A 40 -7.36 -9.00 -0.99
N LEU A 41 -7.21 -8.90 -2.31
CA LEU A 41 -8.32 -9.03 -3.24
C LEU A 41 -8.43 -10.46 -3.75
N THR A 42 -9.67 -10.94 -3.86
CA THR A 42 -10.01 -12.14 -4.61
C THR A 42 -9.86 -11.92 -6.11
N SER A 43 -10.03 -12.99 -6.90
CA SER A 43 -10.12 -12.91 -8.37
C SER A 43 -11.27 -12.02 -8.86
N ALA A 44 -12.26 -11.72 -8.03
CA ALA A 44 -13.35 -10.78 -8.33
C ALA A 44 -12.98 -9.31 -8.10
N GLY A 45 -11.75 -9.00 -7.67
CA GLY A 45 -11.30 -7.64 -7.38
C GLY A 45 -11.90 -7.05 -6.11
N ARG A 46 -12.32 -7.90 -5.16
CA ARG A 46 -12.92 -7.50 -3.87
C ARG A 46 -12.27 -8.25 -2.73
N VAL A 47 -12.21 -7.61 -1.56
CA VAL A 47 -11.93 -8.29 -0.28
C VAL A 47 -13.00 -9.34 0.01
N ARG A 48 -12.64 -10.41 0.74
CA ARG A 48 -13.63 -11.41 1.19
C ARG A 48 -14.48 -10.88 2.34
N ASP A 49 -13.81 -10.28 3.32
CA ASP A 49 -14.38 -9.66 4.52
C ASP A 49 -13.35 -8.65 5.10
N ASP A 50 -13.67 -8.06 6.25
CA ASP A 50 -12.83 -7.06 6.92
C ASP A 50 -11.44 -7.61 7.35
N GLY A 51 -11.28 -8.94 7.43
CA GLY A 51 -10.00 -9.59 7.72
C GLY A 51 -8.95 -9.34 6.64
N ASP A 52 -9.36 -9.11 5.39
CA ASP A 52 -8.47 -8.86 4.25
C ASP A 52 -7.95 -7.42 4.17
N PHE A 53 -8.31 -6.57 5.13
CA PHE A 53 -7.78 -5.22 5.28
C PHE A 53 -6.66 -5.19 6.32
N VAL A 54 -5.43 -4.99 5.86
CA VAL A 54 -4.24 -4.88 6.71
C VAL A 54 -3.87 -3.43 6.90
N PHE A 55 -3.79 -2.98 8.14
CA PHE A 55 -3.46 -1.60 8.52
C PHE A 55 -2.87 -1.57 9.94
N TYR A 56 -2.58 -0.39 10.49
CA TYR A 56 -1.84 -0.29 11.75
C TYR A 56 -2.49 -1.04 12.94
N ASN A 57 -3.83 -1.06 13.06
CA ASN A 57 -4.52 -1.81 14.14
C ASN A 57 -4.77 -3.29 13.81
N GLN A 58 -4.58 -3.71 12.55
CA GLN A 58 -4.71 -5.09 12.10
C GLN A 58 -3.52 -5.41 11.18
N PRO A 59 -2.31 -5.58 11.73
CA PRO A 59 -1.07 -5.64 10.94
C PRO A 59 -0.88 -6.98 10.21
N ARG A 60 -1.82 -7.91 10.37
CA ARG A 60 -1.79 -9.26 9.79
C ARG A 60 -3.20 -9.62 9.33
N GLN A 61 -3.28 -10.23 8.15
CA GLN A 61 -4.46 -10.93 7.66
C GLN A 61 -4.51 -12.34 8.25
#